data_AF-A0A838KZD5-F1
#
_entry.id   AF-A0A838KZD5-F1
#
_cell.length_a   1.000
_cell.length_b   1.000
_cell.length_c   1.000
_cell.angle_alpha   90.00
_cell.angle_beta   90.00
_cell.angle_gamma   90.00
#
_symmetry.space_group_name_H-M   'P 1'
#
loop_
_entity.id
_entity.type
_entity.pdbx_description
1 polymer ?
#
loop_
_entity_poly.entity_id
_entity_poly.type
_entity_poly.pdbx_seq_one_letter_code
_entity_poly.pdbx_strand_id
1 'polypeptide(L)'
;MPRMMETGKRDLLRSLPAVDAVMRDPSGQTLAARHGRASATAAVREALGGLRRRIVAGEGPEVSERAVADAASGLLTTRGLRRVVNATGVVLHTNLGRSVLSVQAALAAYDAATGYSNLEYDLRSGSRGSRYDHAVPLLRELTGADDSLVVNNCAGATLLALAAVVASKASVAPEVIVSRGQLIEIGGGFRIPEVLALSGARLREVGTTNRTRLSDYENAVNENTSAVLWVHPSNFEMVGFTESVGVQDLES
;
A
#
# COMPACT_ATOMS: atom_id res chain seq x y z
N MET A 1 -14.74 13.47 -53.01
CA MET A 1 -13.77 12.92 -52.03
C MET A 1 -14.36 12.43 -50.70
N PRO A 2 -15.38 13.07 -50.08
CA PRO A 2 -15.92 12.61 -48.78
C PRO A 2 -16.52 11.19 -48.81
N ARG A 3 -17.23 10.86 -49.89
CA ARG A 3 -17.89 9.56 -50.10
C ARG A 3 -16.90 8.37 -50.16
N MET A 4 -15.69 8.59 -50.67
CA MET A 4 -14.68 7.55 -50.83
C MET A 4 -13.97 7.23 -49.50
N MET A 5 -13.79 8.23 -48.64
CA MET A 5 -13.30 8.03 -47.27
C MET A 5 -14.33 7.34 -46.38
N GLU A 6 -15.62 7.60 -46.59
CA GLU A 6 -16.71 6.96 -45.84
C GLU A 6 -16.86 5.46 -46.18
N THR A 7 -16.64 5.08 -47.44
CA THR A 7 -16.63 3.68 -47.90
C THR A 7 -15.47 2.89 -47.27
N GLY A 8 -14.25 3.42 -47.30
CA GLY A 8 -13.08 2.75 -46.71
C GLY A 8 -13.20 2.51 -45.20
N LYS A 9 -13.82 3.42 -44.46
CA LYS A 9 -14.12 3.25 -43.02
C LYS A 9 -15.11 2.12 -42.76
N ARG A 10 -16.15 2.00 -43.58
CA ARG A 10 -17.16 0.93 -43.43
C ARG A 10 -16.59 -0.45 -43.76
N ASP A 11 -15.71 -0.53 -44.75
CA ASP A 11 -15.07 -1.79 -45.12
C ASP A 11 -14.10 -2.27 -44.04
N LEU A 12 -13.31 -1.36 -43.45
CA LEU A 12 -12.45 -1.65 -42.30
C LEU A 12 -13.21 -2.09 -41.04
N LEU A 13 -14.39 -1.49 -40.77
CA LEU A 13 -15.23 -1.92 -39.65
C LEU A 13 -15.81 -3.32 -39.86
N ARG A 14 -16.09 -3.69 -41.12
CA ARG A 14 -16.59 -5.02 -41.49
C ARG A 14 -15.50 -6.09 -41.46
N SER A 15 -14.25 -5.72 -41.69
CA SER A 15 -13.11 -6.65 -41.64
C SER A 15 -12.61 -6.95 -40.22
N LEU A 16 -13.18 -6.33 -39.18
CA LEU A 16 -12.88 -6.72 -37.80
C LEU A 16 -13.34 -8.15 -37.51
N PRO A 17 -12.46 -9.02 -36.98
CA PRO A 17 -12.80 -10.41 -36.73
C PRO A 17 -13.79 -10.54 -35.58
N ALA A 18 -14.60 -11.59 -35.63
CA ALA A 18 -15.43 -11.98 -34.51
C ALA A 18 -14.55 -12.42 -33.33
N VAL A 19 -15.02 -12.22 -32.09
CA VAL A 19 -14.30 -12.64 -30.89
C VAL A 19 -13.93 -14.13 -30.95
N ASP A 20 -14.85 -14.98 -31.40
CA ASP A 20 -14.59 -16.42 -31.53
C ASP A 20 -13.50 -16.75 -32.57
N ALA A 21 -13.41 -15.98 -33.66
CA ALA A 21 -12.34 -16.14 -34.65
C ALA A 21 -10.97 -15.83 -34.04
N VAL A 22 -10.86 -14.70 -33.33
CA VAL A 22 -9.63 -14.34 -32.58
C VAL A 22 -9.29 -15.40 -31.55
N MET A 23 -10.27 -15.93 -30.82
CA MET A 23 -10.03 -16.95 -29.79
C MET A 23 -9.68 -18.34 -30.34
N ARG A 24 -9.93 -18.61 -31.63
CA ARG A 24 -9.53 -19.83 -32.34
C ARG A 24 -8.16 -19.70 -33.00
N ASP A 25 -7.73 -18.49 -33.32
CA ASP A 25 -6.38 -18.22 -33.82
C ASP A 25 -5.29 -18.67 -32.81
N PRO A 26 -4.13 -19.18 -33.25
CA PRO A 26 -3.05 -19.59 -32.34
C PRO A 26 -2.63 -18.51 -31.33
N SER A 27 -2.68 -17.22 -31.70
CA SER A 27 -2.38 -16.11 -30.80
C SER A 27 -3.42 -15.96 -29.69
N GLY A 28 -4.71 -16.10 -30.02
CA GLY A 28 -5.80 -16.09 -29.04
C GLY A 28 -5.81 -17.33 -28.14
N GLN A 29 -5.46 -18.51 -28.67
CA GLN A 29 -5.30 -19.72 -27.88
C GLN A 29 -4.14 -19.58 -26.87
N THR A 30 -3.01 -19.01 -27.30
CA THR A 30 -1.87 -18.70 -26.44
C THR A 30 -2.27 -17.73 -25.31
N LEU A 31 -3.05 -16.69 -25.65
CA LEU A 31 -3.56 -15.74 -24.68
C LEU A 31 -4.47 -16.40 -23.64
N ALA A 32 -5.37 -17.28 -24.10
CA ALA A 32 -6.29 -18.02 -23.23
C ALA A 32 -5.56 -19.02 -22.33
N ALA A 33 -4.53 -19.70 -22.83
CA ALA A 33 -3.71 -20.61 -22.05
C ALA A 33 -2.95 -19.87 -20.94
N ARG A 34 -2.45 -18.66 -21.22
CA ARG A 34 -1.67 -17.87 -20.27
C ARG A 34 -2.52 -17.14 -19.22
N HIS A 35 -3.66 -16.57 -19.61
CA HIS A 35 -4.44 -15.67 -18.76
C HIS A 35 -5.82 -16.22 -18.38
N GLY A 36 -6.16 -17.43 -18.82
CA GLY A 36 -7.48 -18.01 -18.70
C GLY A 36 -8.46 -17.49 -19.76
N ARG A 37 -9.37 -18.37 -20.20
CA ARG A 37 -10.29 -18.10 -21.32
C ARG A 37 -11.18 -16.88 -21.08
N ALA A 38 -11.69 -16.68 -19.86
CA ALA A 38 -12.57 -15.57 -19.53
C ALA A 38 -11.84 -14.21 -19.64
N SER A 39 -10.63 -14.12 -19.08
CA SER A 39 -9.81 -12.90 -19.12
C SER A 39 -9.37 -12.54 -20.55
N ALA A 40 -8.91 -13.55 -21.30
CA ALA A 40 -8.54 -13.39 -22.71
C ALA A 40 -9.74 -12.90 -23.55
N THR A 41 -10.93 -13.50 -23.37
CA THR A 41 -12.14 -13.09 -24.09
C THR A 41 -12.53 -11.65 -23.77
N ALA A 42 -12.43 -11.24 -22.50
CA ALA A 42 -12.72 -9.85 -22.09
C ALA A 42 -11.71 -8.87 -22.72
N ALA A 43 -10.42 -9.20 -22.71
CA ALA A 43 -9.37 -8.38 -23.31
C ALA A 43 -9.52 -8.25 -24.83
N VAL A 44 -9.89 -9.34 -25.52
CA VAL A 44 -10.19 -9.31 -26.98
C VAL A 44 -11.37 -8.39 -27.28
N ARG A 45 -12.45 -8.45 -26.48
CA ARG A 45 -13.59 -7.54 -26.63
C ARG A 45 -13.18 -6.08 -26.44
N GLU A 46 -12.35 -5.79 -25.45
CA GLU A 46 -11.82 -4.46 -25.18
C GLU A 46 -10.91 -3.96 -26.31
N ALA A 47 -9.99 -4.81 -26.79
CA ALA A 47 -9.12 -4.51 -27.93
C ALA A 47 -9.91 -4.19 -29.20
N LEU A 48 -10.91 -5.00 -29.53
CA LEU A 48 -11.83 -4.73 -30.64
C LEU A 48 -12.60 -3.41 -30.45
N GLY A 49 -13.02 -3.10 -29.22
CA GLY A 49 -13.63 -1.81 -28.88
C GLY A 49 -12.68 -0.63 -29.14
N GLY A 50 -11.40 -0.78 -28.79
CA GLY A 50 -10.34 0.19 -29.09
C GLY A 50 -10.12 0.38 -30.59
N LEU A 51 -10.00 -0.72 -31.34
CA LEU A 51 -9.82 -0.68 -32.80
C LEU A 51 -11.00 -0.03 -33.51
N ARG A 52 -12.25 -0.33 -33.09
CA ARG A 52 -13.45 0.34 -33.62
C ARG A 52 -13.37 1.87 -33.47
N ARG A 53 -12.96 2.36 -32.30
CA ARG A 53 -12.82 3.80 -32.05
C ARG A 53 -11.77 4.43 -32.98
N ARG A 54 -10.63 3.77 -33.18
CA ARG A 54 -9.56 4.22 -34.07
C ARG A 54 -10.02 4.28 -35.54
N ILE A 55 -10.74 3.26 -36.02
CA ILE A 55 -11.28 3.25 -37.38
C ILE A 55 -12.28 4.39 -37.60
N VAL A 56 -13.17 4.63 -36.63
CA VAL A 56 -14.14 5.74 -36.68
C VAL A 56 -13.42 7.10 -36.72
N ALA A 57 -12.35 7.25 -35.92
CA ALA A 57 -11.47 8.44 -35.93
C ALA A 57 -10.71 8.63 -37.26
N GLY A 58 -10.74 7.66 -38.17
CA GLY A 58 -10.13 7.73 -39.49
C GLY A 58 -8.72 7.13 -39.57
N GLU A 59 -8.30 6.40 -38.54
CA GLU A 59 -7.10 5.58 -38.62
C GLU A 59 -7.38 4.29 -39.43
N GLY A 60 -6.35 3.75 -40.08
CA GLY A 60 -6.38 2.45 -40.75
C GLY A 60 -5.55 1.41 -40.00
N PRO A 61 -5.95 0.96 -38.80
CA PRO A 61 -5.21 -0.04 -38.06
C PRO A 61 -5.29 -1.41 -38.75
N GLU A 62 -4.30 -2.27 -38.51
CA GLU A 62 -4.39 -3.69 -38.83
C GLU A 62 -5.47 -4.36 -37.97
N VAL A 63 -6.31 -5.19 -38.60
CA VAL A 63 -7.46 -5.84 -37.96
C VAL A 63 -7.41 -7.36 -38.05
N SER A 64 -6.25 -7.96 -38.35
CA SER A 64 -6.09 -9.42 -38.32
C SER A 64 -6.38 -10.00 -36.94
N GLU A 65 -6.75 -11.28 -36.86
CA GLU A 65 -6.97 -11.99 -35.59
C GLU A 65 -5.75 -11.85 -34.67
N ARG A 66 -4.55 -11.97 -35.26
CA ARG A 66 -3.28 -11.77 -34.58
C ARG A 66 -3.12 -10.36 -34.04
N ALA A 67 -3.39 -9.32 -34.83
CA ALA A 67 -3.30 -7.93 -34.38
C ALA A 67 -4.24 -7.64 -33.20
N VAL A 68 -5.44 -8.22 -33.22
CA VAL A 68 -6.39 -8.11 -32.10
C VAL A 68 -5.89 -8.84 -30.86
N ALA A 69 -5.35 -10.05 -31.01
CA ALA A 69 -4.79 -10.82 -29.90
C ALA A 69 -3.56 -10.15 -29.29
N ASP A 70 -2.68 -9.56 -30.10
CA ASP A 70 -1.51 -8.80 -29.65
C ASP A 70 -1.93 -7.54 -28.88
N ALA A 71 -2.95 -6.80 -29.37
CA ALA A 71 -3.53 -5.68 -28.64
C ALA A 71 -4.16 -6.11 -27.30
N ALA A 72 -4.87 -7.25 -27.28
CA ALA A 72 -5.43 -7.82 -26.06
C ALA A 72 -4.33 -8.28 -25.07
N SER A 73 -3.22 -8.82 -25.58
CA SER A 73 -2.03 -9.16 -24.79
C SER A 73 -1.39 -7.91 -24.17
N GLY A 74 -1.27 -6.82 -24.95
CA GLY A 74 -0.83 -5.52 -24.44
C GLY A 74 -1.69 -5.02 -23.28
N LEU A 75 -3.02 -5.09 -23.41
CA LEU A 75 -3.93 -4.73 -22.32
C LEU A 75 -3.69 -5.60 -21.08
N LEU A 76 -3.62 -6.92 -21.24
CA LEU A 76 -3.44 -7.85 -20.12
C LEU A 76 -2.07 -7.72 -19.44
N THR A 77 -1.00 -7.46 -20.18
CA THR A 77 0.36 -7.25 -19.63
C THR A 77 0.49 -5.95 -18.86
N THR A 78 -0.38 -4.97 -19.11
CA THR A 78 -0.45 -3.72 -18.32
C THR A 78 -1.36 -3.82 -17.09
N ARG A 79 -2.07 -4.94 -16.90
CA ARG A 79 -2.90 -5.15 -15.70
C ARG A 79 -2.06 -5.66 -14.54
N GLY A 80 -2.06 -4.93 -13.43
CA GLY A 80 -1.42 -5.31 -12.18
C GLY A 80 -0.06 -4.64 -11.93
N LEU A 81 0.64 -5.13 -10.92
CA LEU A 81 1.96 -4.61 -10.54
C LEU A 81 3.01 -5.05 -11.57
N ARG A 82 3.87 -4.11 -11.94
CA ARG A 82 5.02 -4.36 -12.82
C ARG A 82 6.27 -3.74 -12.24
N ARG A 83 7.41 -4.35 -12.53
CA ARG A 83 8.70 -3.74 -12.23
C ARG A 83 8.83 -2.41 -12.98
N VAL A 84 9.37 -1.42 -12.29
CA VAL A 84 9.72 -0.10 -12.83
C VAL A 84 11.19 0.20 -12.56
N VAL A 85 11.75 1.15 -13.33
CA VAL A 85 13.09 1.71 -13.07
C VAL A 85 12.89 3.03 -12.33
N ASN A 86 13.45 3.13 -11.12
CA ASN A 86 13.40 4.37 -10.34
C ASN A 86 14.54 5.31 -10.80
N ALA A 87 14.18 6.39 -11.49
CA ALA A 87 15.11 7.44 -11.92
C ALA A 87 14.92 8.77 -11.15
N THR A 88 14.16 8.78 -10.05
CA THR A 88 13.86 10.01 -9.29
C THR A 88 14.93 10.36 -8.25
N GLY A 89 15.84 9.42 -7.95
CA GLY A 89 16.80 9.56 -6.85
C GLY A 89 16.19 9.38 -5.45
N VAL A 90 14.87 9.18 -5.34
CA VAL A 90 14.19 8.96 -4.05
C VAL A 90 14.30 7.49 -3.65
N VAL A 91 15.03 7.21 -2.57
CA VAL A 91 15.23 5.83 -2.07
C VAL A 91 13.94 5.24 -1.50
N LEU A 92 13.31 5.93 -0.54
CA LEU A 92 12.05 5.51 0.08
C LEU A 92 10.85 6.07 -0.70
N HIS A 93 10.67 5.62 -1.94
CA HIS A 93 9.61 6.13 -2.79
C HIS A 93 8.25 5.48 -2.45
N THR A 94 7.36 6.23 -1.78
CA THR A 94 6.06 5.74 -1.31
C THR A 94 5.20 5.12 -2.42
N ASN A 95 5.14 5.77 -3.59
CA ASN A 95 4.36 5.28 -4.74
C ASN A 95 4.99 4.07 -5.47
N LEU A 96 6.32 3.88 -5.37
CA LEU A 96 7.01 2.78 -6.05
C LEU A 96 7.25 1.56 -5.15
N GLY A 97 6.66 1.55 -3.94
CA GLY A 97 6.72 0.40 -3.03
C GLY A 97 7.73 0.51 -1.89
N ARG A 98 8.23 1.70 -1.57
CA ARG A 98 9.19 1.95 -0.46
C ARG A 98 10.50 1.16 -0.65
N SER A 99 10.95 0.45 0.38
CA SER A 99 12.23 -0.27 0.39
C SER A 99 12.20 -1.49 -0.52
N VAL A 100 13.28 -1.71 -1.26
CA VAL A 100 13.50 -2.92 -2.05
C VAL A 100 14.17 -3.98 -1.17
N LEU A 101 13.67 -5.21 -1.21
CA LEU A 101 14.27 -6.33 -0.50
C LEU A 101 15.61 -6.72 -1.13
N SER A 102 16.54 -7.20 -0.30
CA SER A 102 17.71 -7.91 -0.80
C SER A 102 17.29 -9.21 -1.49
N VAL A 103 18.12 -9.73 -2.40
CA VAL A 103 17.84 -11.00 -3.09
C VAL A 103 17.63 -12.13 -2.08
N GLN A 104 18.43 -12.17 -1.01
CA GLN A 104 18.32 -13.19 0.03
C GLN A 104 16.99 -13.12 0.78
N ALA A 105 16.53 -11.92 1.17
CA ALA A 105 15.24 -11.74 1.83
C ALA A 105 14.07 -12.10 0.90
N ALA A 106 14.17 -11.76 -0.39
CA ALA A 106 13.16 -12.11 -1.38
C ALA A 106 13.06 -13.62 -1.61
N LEU A 107 14.20 -14.33 -1.67
CA LEU A 107 14.23 -15.79 -1.80
C LEU A 107 13.65 -16.48 -0.56
N ALA A 108 14.00 -16.03 0.65
CA ALA A 108 13.41 -16.58 1.88
C ALA A 108 11.88 -16.42 1.92
N ALA A 109 11.36 -15.28 1.47
CA ALA A 109 9.91 -15.07 1.35
C ALA A 109 9.28 -15.96 0.27
N TYR A 110 9.95 -16.17 -0.87
CA TYR A 110 9.51 -17.08 -1.92
C TYR A 110 9.44 -18.52 -1.42
N ASP A 111 10.46 -19.01 -0.72
CA ASP A 111 10.52 -20.37 -0.19
C ASP A 111 9.40 -20.60 0.85
N ALA A 112 9.22 -19.64 1.78
CA ALA A 112 8.16 -19.69 2.78
C ALA A 112 6.73 -19.63 2.18
N ALA A 113 6.57 -19.01 1.01
CA ALA A 113 5.28 -18.88 0.32
C ALA A 113 4.96 -20.05 -0.62
N THR A 114 5.98 -20.76 -1.11
CA THR A 114 5.82 -21.86 -2.08
C THR A 114 5.86 -23.25 -1.45
N GLY A 115 6.24 -23.36 -0.18
CA GLY A 115 6.19 -24.59 0.61
C GLY A 115 5.41 -24.44 1.92
N TYR A 116 5.17 -25.56 2.60
CA TYR A 116 4.75 -25.52 4.00
C TYR A 116 5.91 -25.06 4.87
N SER A 117 5.60 -24.28 5.91
CA SER A 117 6.58 -23.77 6.88
C SER A 117 6.11 -24.00 8.30
N ASN A 118 7.02 -23.89 9.26
CA ASN A 118 6.75 -23.97 10.69
C ASN A 118 6.17 -22.66 11.26
N LEU A 119 5.34 -21.96 10.48
CA LEU A 119 4.79 -20.64 10.80
C LEU A 119 4.12 -20.59 12.19
N GLU A 120 3.35 -21.63 12.54
CA GLU A 120 2.72 -21.78 13.87
C GLU A 120 2.97 -23.18 14.45
N TYR A 121 4.16 -23.74 14.22
CA TYR A 121 4.48 -25.11 14.64
C TYR A 121 5.87 -25.18 15.27
N ASP A 122 5.97 -25.62 16.53
CA ASP A 122 7.27 -25.85 17.19
C ASP A 122 7.76 -27.27 16.83
N LEU A 123 8.92 -27.34 16.17
CA LEU A 123 9.52 -28.59 15.69
C LEU A 123 10.08 -29.47 16.83
N ARG A 124 10.40 -28.89 17.98
CA ARG A 124 10.92 -29.62 19.15
C ARG A 124 9.80 -30.31 19.91
N SER A 125 8.67 -29.62 20.12
CA SER A 125 7.52 -30.18 20.83
C SER A 125 6.56 -30.94 19.92
N GLY A 126 6.59 -30.70 18.60
CA GLY A 126 5.65 -31.29 17.66
C GLY A 126 4.22 -30.78 17.82
N SER A 127 4.06 -29.54 18.30
CA SER A 127 2.75 -28.94 18.61
C SER A 127 2.60 -27.54 18.01
N ARG A 128 1.38 -26.99 18.10
CA ARG A 128 1.14 -25.59 17.73
C ARG A 128 2.04 -24.66 18.55
N GLY A 129 2.70 -23.73 17.88
CA GLY A 129 3.54 -22.69 18.45
C GLY A 129 3.06 -21.29 18.07
N SER A 130 3.76 -20.26 18.53
CA SER A 130 3.46 -18.87 18.18
C SER A 130 4.26 -18.45 16.96
N ARG A 131 3.63 -17.78 16.00
CA ARG A 131 4.35 -17.17 14.87
C ARG A 131 5.36 -16.09 15.29
N TYR A 132 5.20 -15.54 16.48
CA TYR A 132 6.09 -14.52 17.03
C TYR A 132 7.43 -15.10 17.51
N ASP A 133 7.51 -16.40 17.76
CA ASP A 133 8.71 -17.07 18.24
C ASP A 133 9.90 -16.91 17.26
N HIS A 134 9.61 -16.64 15.98
CA HIS A 134 10.62 -16.43 14.94
C HIS A 134 11.21 -15.01 14.90
N ALA A 135 10.43 -13.98 15.29
CA ALA A 135 10.82 -12.57 15.09
C ALA A 135 11.11 -11.84 16.40
N VAL A 136 10.37 -12.15 17.48
CA VAL A 136 10.49 -11.44 18.76
C VAL A 136 11.89 -11.55 19.38
N PRO A 137 12.56 -12.72 19.40
CA PRO A 137 13.91 -12.81 19.95
C PRO A 137 14.90 -11.88 19.23
N LEU A 138 14.82 -11.80 17.89
CA LEU A 138 15.68 -10.95 17.07
C LEU A 138 15.43 -9.46 17.33
N LEU A 139 14.16 -9.07 17.47
CA LEU A 139 13.80 -7.68 17.77
C LEU A 139 14.26 -7.26 19.16
N ARG A 140 14.13 -8.13 20.16
CA ARG A 140 14.62 -7.88 21.52
C ARG A 140 16.14 -7.74 21.55
N GLU A 141 16.86 -8.58 20.82
CA GLU A 141 18.31 -8.46 20.67
C GLU A 141 18.73 -7.14 20.00
N LEU A 142 18.05 -6.75 18.92
CA LEU A 142 18.37 -5.52 18.16
C LEU A 142 18.04 -4.23 18.92
N THR A 143 16.98 -4.23 19.72
CA THR A 143 16.45 -3.02 20.37
C THR A 143 16.81 -2.92 21.84
N GLY A 144 17.15 -4.04 22.49
CA GLY A 144 17.29 -4.12 23.95
C GLY A 144 15.97 -4.06 24.72
N ALA A 145 14.82 -4.08 24.04
CA ALA A 145 13.50 -4.02 24.68
C ALA A 145 13.16 -5.34 25.41
N ASP A 146 12.38 -5.22 26.49
CA ASP A 146 11.92 -6.37 27.29
C ASP A 146 11.08 -7.36 26.46
N ASP A 147 10.26 -6.85 25.53
CA ASP A 147 9.46 -7.64 24.60
C ASP A 147 9.18 -6.86 23.30
N SER A 148 8.58 -7.52 22.31
CA SER A 148 8.18 -6.88 21.05
C SER A 148 6.95 -7.53 20.41
N LEU A 149 6.24 -6.77 19.58
CA LEU A 149 5.11 -7.25 18.80
C LEU A 149 5.21 -6.73 17.36
N VAL A 150 4.94 -7.60 16.38
CA VAL A 150 4.88 -7.23 14.96
C VAL A 150 3.43 -7.29 14.49
N VAL A 151 2.94 -6.17 13.98
CA VAL A 151 1.61 -6.09 13.36
C VAL A 151 1.75 -5.66 11.90
N ASN A 152 0.63 -5.60 11.20
CA ASN A 152 0.58 -5.33 9.76
C ASN A 152 1.42 -4.11 9.32
N ASN A 153 1.33 -2.99 10.03
CA ASN A 153 2.11 -1.78 9.75
C ASN A 153 2.17 -0.84 10.97
N CYS A 154 2.93 0.25 10.85
CA CYS A 154 3.08 1.26 11.91
C CYS A 154 1.74 1.90 12.31
N ALA A 155 0.83 2.15 11.36
CA ALA A 155 -0.50 2.70 11.66
C ALA A 155 -1.31 1.79 12.58
N GLY A 156 -1.33 0.48 12.28
CA GLY A 156 -1.96 -0.53 13.12
C GLY A 156 -1.25 -0.68 14.47
N ALA A 157 0.07 -0.52 14.51
CA ALA A 157 0.84 -0.56 15.75
C ALA A 157 0.47 0.61 16.67
N THR A 158 0.42 1.83 16.13
CA THR A 158 0.00 3.03 16.89
C THR A 158 -1.42 2.88 17.42
N LEU A 159 -2.36 2.45 16.58
CA LEU A 159 -3.74 2.21 17.01
C LEU A 159 -3.81 1.16 18.13
N LEU A 160 -3.15 0.01 17.96
CA LEU A 160 -3.17 -1.07 18.93
C LEU A 160 -2.55 -0.65 20.27
N ALA A 161 -1.39 0.02 20.23
CA ALA A 161 -0.70 0.49 21.43
C ALA A 161 -1.56 1.50 22.19
N LEU A 162 -2.13 2.48 21.49
CA LEU A 162 -3.02 3.48 22.11
C LEU A 162 -4.27 2.82 22.69
N ALA A 163 -4.92 1.90 21.95
CA ALA A 163 -6.12 1.22 22.40
C ALA A 163 -5.85 0.37 23.66
N ALA A 164 -4.69 -0.31 23.72
CA ALA A 164 -4.29 -1.09 24.88
C ALA A 164 -4.04 -0.20 26.12
N VAL A 165 -3.31 0.91 25.95
CA VAL A 165 -3.04 1.85 27.06
C VAL A 165 -4.33 2.51 27.54
N VAL A 166 -5.19 2.95 26.62
CA VAL A 166 -6.51 3.52 26.92
C VAL A 166 -7.39 2.52 27.69
N ALA A 167 -7.48 1.27 27.20
CA ALA A 167 -8.30 0.25 27.83
C ALA A 167 -7.82 -0.14 29.23
N SER A 168 -6.53 0.03 29.52
CA SER A 168 -5.96 -0.23 30.85
C SER A 168 -6.33 0.85 31.89
N LYS A 169 -6.78 2.04 31.44
CA LYS A 169 -7.13 3.14 32.32
C LYS A 169 -8.60 3.04 32.75
N ALA A 170 -8.86 3.06 34.05
CA ALA A 170 -10.23 3.09 34.61
C ALA A 170 -10.96 4.45 34.45
N SER A 171 -10.50 5.35 33.57
CA SER A 171 -11.10 6.67 33.38
C SER A 171 -12.31 6.59 32.43
N VAL A 172 -13.28 7.46 32.65
CA VAL A 172 -14.47 7.62 31.80
C VAL A 172 -14.12 8.28 30.44
N ALA A 173 -13.02 9.03 30.37
CA ALA A 173 -12.58 9.75 29.17
C ALA A 173 -11.05 9.81 29.08
N PRO A 174 -10.36 8.69 28.82
CA PRO A 174 -8.91 8.60 28.82
C PRO A 174 -8.29 9.54 27.78
N GLU A 175 -7.42 10.44 28.24
CA GLU A 175 -6.76 11.43 27.41
C GLU A 175 -5.37 10.98 26.95
N VAL A 176 -5.05 11.30 25.70
CA VAL A 176 -3.70 11.17 25.16
C VAL A 176 -3.20 12.54 24.75
N ILE A 177 -2.07 12.94 25.35
CA ILE A 177 -1.45 14.25 25.14
C ILE A 177 -0.54 14.19 23.91
N VAL A 178 -0.67 15.14 23.00
CA VAL A 178 0.18 15.23 21.79
C VAL A 178 0.37 16.70 21.39
N SER A 179 1.54 17.04 20.84
CA SER A 179 1.79 18.37 20.31
C SER A 179 0.88 18.66 19.10
N ARG A 180 0.36 19.89 18.99
CA ARG A 180 -0.37 20.36 17.79
C ARG A 180 0.48 20.24 16.52
N GLY A 181 1.79 20.46 16.62
CA GLY A 181 2.73 20.31 15.49
C GLY A 181 2.91 18.87 15.02
N GLN A 182 2.46 17.89 15.81
CA GLN A 182 2.58 16.46 15.56
C GLN A 182 1.27 15.80 15.07
N LEU A 183 0.21 16.58 14.86
CA LEU A 183 -1.05 16.11 14.28
C LEU A 183 -0.94 15.99 12.75
N ILE A 184 -0.16 15.02 12.31
CA ILE A 184 0.29 14.88 10.91
C ILE A 184 -0.64 13.98 10.09
N GLU A 185 -0.55 14.15 8.76
CA GLU A 185 -1.07 13.21 7.76
C GLU A 185 0.09 12.58 6.97
N ILE A 186 0.10 11.25 6.88
CA ILE A 186 1.09 10.50 6.11
C ILE A 186 0.38 9.69 5.01
N GLY A 187 0.92 9.76 3.79
CA GLY A 187 0.40 9.02 2.65
C GLY A 187 -0.95 9.56 2.19
N GLY A 188 -1.90 8.66 1.90
CA GLY A 188 -3.22 9.01 1.35
C GLY A 188 -4.39 8.86 2.32
N GLY A 189 -4.16 8.98 3.63
CA GLY A 189 -5.25 8.91 4.61
C GLY A 189 -4.90 8.46 6.03
N PHE A 190 -3.62 8.33 6.40
CA PHE A 190 -3.27 8.07 7.80
C PHE A 190 -3.12 9.40 8.56
N ARG A 191 -4.03 9.65 9.50
CA ARG A 191 -4.07 10.90 10.30
C ARG A 191 -4.04 10.58 11.78
N ILE A 192 -3.12 11.21 12.51
CA ILE A 192 -2.98 11.03 13.96
C ILE A 192 -4.29 11.30 14.73
N PRO A 193 -5.03 12.40 14.45
CA PRO A 193 -6.33 12.64 15.11
C PRO A 193 -7.34 11.50 14.92
N GLU A 194 -7.42 10.93 13.72
CA GLU A 194 -8.38 9.85 13.40
C GLU A 194 -7.98 8.55 14.11
N VAL A 195 -6.68 8.25 14.19
CA VAL A 195 -6.15 7.08 14.91
C VAL A 195 -6.40 7.17 16.41
N LEU A 196 -6.22 8.35 17.00
CA LEU A 196 -6.55 8.61 18.41
C LEU A 196 -8.05 8.42 18.69
N ALA A 197 -8.90 8.94 17.81
CA ALA A 197 -10.33 8.73 17.94
C ALA A 197 -10.71 7.25 17.87
N LEU A 198 -10.12 6.50 16.92
CA LEU A 198 -10.34 5.06 16.77
C LEU A 198 -9.79 4.23 17.95
N SER A 199 -8.76 4.71 18.63
CA SER A 199 -8.22 4.04 19.82
C SER A 199 -9.09 4.21 21.06
N GLY A 200 -10.16 5.01 20.99
CA GLY A 200 -10.99 5.39 22.13
C GLY A 200 -10.36 6.47 23.02
N ALA A 201 -9.24 7.07 22.59
CA ALA A 201 -8.61 8.16 23.32
C ALA A 201 -9.32 9.49 23.03
N ARG A 202 -9.41 10.34 24.05
CA ARG A 202 -9.65 11.77 23.84
C ARG A 202 -8.32 12.45 23.51
N LEU A 203 -8.26 13.08 22.34
CA LEU A 203 -7.13 13.92 21.94
C LEU A 203 -7.01 15.13 22.90
N ARG A 204 -5.86 15.25 23.57
CA ARG A 204 -5.48 16.41 24.40
C ARG A 204 -4.29 17.10 23.75
N GLU A 205 -4.57 18.03 22.86
CA GLU A 205 -3.53 18.73 22.10
C GLU A 205 -2.88 19.88 22.91
N VAL A 206 -1.55 19.99 22.82
CA VAL A 206 -0.73 20.97 23.55
C VAL A 206 0.18 21.78 22.63
N GLY A 207 0.68 22.90 23.14
CA GLY A 207 1.52 23.83 22.37
C GLY A 207 0.79 24.46 21.19
N THR A 208 1.57 24.92 20.21
CA THR A 208 1.11 25.41 18.90
C THR A 208 1.73 24.60 17.77
N THR A 209 1.28 24.84 16.54
CA THR A 209 1.81 24.17 15.34
C THR A 209 3.33 24.23 15.28
N ASN A 210 3.91 25.41 15.49
CA ASN A 210 5.34 25.65 15.34
C ASN A 210 6.14 25.57 16.64
N ARG A 211 5.51 25.76 17.81
CA ARG A 211 6.22 25.78 19.09
C ARG A 211 5.50 24.95 20.13
N THR A 212 6.19 23.95 20.66
CA THR A 212 5.76 23.18 21.82
C THR A 212 6.90 23.10 22.83
N ARG A 213 6.60 23.37 24.09
CA ARG A 213 7.53 23.31 25.22
C ARG A 213 7.17 22.19 26.17
N LEU A 214 8.13 21.77 27.00
CA LEU A 214 7.89 20.75 28.01
C LEU A 214 6.76 21.15 28.97
N SER A 215 6.72 22.43 29.35
CA SER A 215 5.64 22.99 30.19
C SER A 215 4.24 22.83 29.58
N ASP A 216 4.13 22.79 28.25
CA ASP A 216 2.82 22.60 27.60
C ASP A 216 2.30 21.17 27.84
N TYR A 217 3.20 20.17 27.92
CA TYR A 217 2.87 18.81 28.29
C TYR A 217 2.57 18.70 29.79
N GLU A 218 3.46 19.22 30.65
CA GLU A 218 3.31 19.17 32.11
C GLU A 218 1.96 19.74 32.58
N ASN A 219 1.59 20.91 32.05
CA ASN A 219 0.33 21.59 32.41
C ASN A 219 -0.93 20.86 31.90
N ALA A 220 -0.79 19.94 30.95
CA ALA A 220 -1.91 19.18 30.40
C ALA A 220 -2.17 17.85 31.13
N VAL A 221 -1.21 17.37 31.92
CA VAL A 221 -1.34 16.13 32.69
C VAL A 221 -2.41 16.28 33.77
N ASN A 222 -3.34 15.34 33.82
CA ASN A 222 -4.41 15.26 34.82
C ASN A 222 -4.82 13.80 35.09
N GLU A 223 -5.84 13.59 35.92
CA GLU A 223 -6.32 12.26 36.31
C GLU A 223 -6.78 11.38 35.14
N ASN A 224 -7.20 11.99 34.03
CA ASN A 224 -7.64 11.28 32.82
C ASN A 224 -6.49 10.97 31.87
N THR A 225 -5.29 11.54 32.07
CA THR A 225 -4.14 11.28 31.21
C THR A 225 -3.75 9.79 31.26
N SER A 226 -3.73 9.19 30.08
CA SER A 226 -3.40 7.76 29.87
C SER A 226 -2.04 7.59 29.21
N ALA A 227 -1.68 8.48 28.28
CA ALA A 227 -0.37 8.47 27.62
C ALA A 227 0.03 9.86 27.14
N VAL A 228 1.32 10.03 26.93
CA VAL A 228 1.87 11.06 26.04
C VAL A 228 2.26 10.39 24.74
N LEU A 229 1.75 10.89 23.61
CA LEU A 229 2.11 10.43 22.28
C LEU A 229 3.06 11.45 21.65
N TRP A 230 4.24 10.97 21.25
CA TRP A 230 5.17 11.73 20.46
C TRP A 230 5.23 11.17 19.04
N VAL A 231 5.05 12.02 18.03
CA VAL A 231 5.05 11.61 16.62
C VAL A 231 6.15 12.33 15.85
N HIS A 232 7.01 11.56 15.19
CA HIS A 232 8.06 12.11 14.34
C HIS A 232 7.49 12.65 13.02
N PRO A 233 7.81 13.90 12.60
CA PRO A 233 7.40 14.46 11.30
C PRO A 233 8.21 13.83 10.15
N SER A 234 7.82 12.61 9.75
CA SER A 234 8.61 11.79 8.81
C SER A 234 8.62 12.24 7.34
N ASN A 235 7.66 13.08 6.92
CA ASN A 235 7.43 13.45 5.51
C ASN A 235 7.39 14.95 5.25
N PHE A 236 7.67 15.79 6.26
CA PHE A 236 7.83 17.23 6.12
C PHE A 236 8.76 17.76 7.20
N GLU A 237 9.24 18.98 7.01
CA GLU A 237 10.00 19.71 8.01
C GLU A 237 9.39 21.10 8.19
N MET A 238 9.40 21.59 9.42
CA MET A 238 8.93 22.93 9.75
C MET A 238 10.14 23.84 9.94
N VAL A 239 10.24 24.91 9.15
CA VAL A 239 11.40 25.81 9.13
C VAL A 239 11.01 27.21 9.60
N GLY A 240 11.91 27.89 10.32
CA GLY A 240 11.70 29.24 10.84
C GLY A 240 11.59 29.25 12.37
N PHE A 241 10.62 30.00 12.91
CA PHE A 241 10.40 30.11 14.34
C PHE A 241 9.74 28.84 14.90
N THR A 242 10.55 27.82 15.16
CA THR A 242 10.11 26.51 15.62
C THR A 242 10.74 26.12 16.96
N GLU A 243 10.02 25.32 17.73
CA GLU A 243 10.44 24.78 19.03
C GLU A 243 9.73 23.44 19.25
N SER A 244 10.48 22.39 19.59
CA SER A 244 9.94 21.04 19.77
C SER A 244 10.57 20.33 20.96
N VAL A 245 9.79 19.52 21.66
CA VAL A 245 10.26 18.66 22.77
C VAL A 245 10.70 17.31 22.19
N GLY A 246 11.89 16.83 22.55
CA GLY A 246 12.38 15.52 22.15
C GLY A 246 11.76 14.39 22.98
N VAL A 247 11.86 13.15 22.50
CA VAL A 247 11.37 11.98 23.27
C VAL A 247 12.08 11.86 24.62
N GLN A 248 13.38 12.13 24.67
CA GLN A 248 14.19 12.07 25.89
C GLN A 248 13.72 13.06 26.97
N ASP A 249 13.24 14.24 26.56
CA ASP A 249 12.73 15.26 27.48
C ASP A 249 11.36 14.87 28.08
N LEU A 250 10.65 13.91 27.47
CA LEU A 250 9.35 13.42 27.94
C LEU A 250 9.48 12.22 28.90
N GLU A 251 10.66 11.61 28.99
CA GLU A 251 10.94 10.48 29.88
C GLU A 251 11.35 10.92 31.30
N SER A 252 11.82 12.16 31.43
CA SER A 252 12.22 12.81 32.68
C SER A 252 11.04 13.34 33.48
#